data_AF-A0ABD6DGR3-F1
#
_entry.id   AF-A0ABD6DGR3-F1
#
_cell.length_a   1.000
_cell.length_b   1.000
_cell.length_c   1.000
_cell.angle_alpha   90.00
_cell.angle_beta   90.00
_cell.angle_gamma   90.00
#
_symmetry.space_group_name_H-M   'P 1'
#
loop_
_entity.id
_entity.type
_entity.pdbx_description
1 polymer ?
#
loop_
_entity_poly.entity_id
_entity_poly.type
_entity_poly.pdbx_seq_one_letter_code
_entity_poly.pdbx_strand_id
1 'polypeptide(L)'
;MSDASTGETAADATAPATLHGGLPRRAILVLGTGLFGLGLTVGGYGAVVPVLVAGGVPADVAGAGTSAFLLGQAVAVLPADRLTRRYAPRSVAALGLLLAAVGAALLASTTVAAVLASRALVGLGQGVAFVAAMTHVGRLTTGDDTATAQGLLGAGFTLGFAVGLAAGPDAIARFGTLEPAVASAVVVAVGGAGALALGRATSSWGVPSVGSYLRALRAPVAATLALGNAATFGFLVVAGTWYADLLADAAV
;
A
#
# COMPACT_ATOMS: atom_id res chain seq x y z
N MET A 1 -16.19 -67.85 0.16
CA MET A 1 -14.95 -67.74 -0.64
C MET A 1 -15.30 -66.84 -1.81
N SER A 2 -14.70 -65.64 -1.85
CA SER A 2 -14.84 -64.55 -2.85
C SER A 2 -16.23 -63.92 -3.05
N ASP A 3 -16.37 -62.61 -3.29
CA ASP A 3 -15.49 -61.46 -3.08
C ASP A 3 -16.35 -60.18 -3.22
N ALA A 4 -15.97 -59.16 -2.47
CA ALA A 4 -16.49 -57.81 -2.58
C ALA A 4 -15.72 -57.04 -3.67
N SER A 5 -16.40 -56.17 -4.43
CA SER A 5 -15.94 -54.79 -4.69
C SER A 5 -16.89 -54.06 -5.64
N THR A 6 -17.72 -53.20 -5.06
CA THR A 6 -18.26 -52.01 -5.71
C THR A 6 -17.09 -51.05 -6.01
N GLY A 7 -16.79 -50.86 -7.31
CA GLY A 7 -15.78 -49.92 -7.78
C GLY A 7 -16.30 -48.48 -7.76
N GLU A 8 -16.02 -47.77 -6.68
CA GLU A 8 -16.18 -46.32 -6.57
C GLU A 8 -14.89 -45.65 -7.09
N THR A 9 -14.87 -45.29 -8.38
CA THR A 9 -13.83 -44.41 -8.94
C THR A 9 -14.15 -42.96 -8.62
N ALA A 10 -13.80 -42.53 -7.42
CA ALA A 10 -13.73 -41.14 -7.01
C ALA A 10 -12.36 -40.88 -6.36
N ALA A 11 -11.33 -40.64 -7.17
CA ALA A 11 -10.05 -40.14 -6.68
C ALA A 11 -9.23 -39.51 -7.82
N ASP A 12 -9.68 -38.35 -8.31
CA ASP A 12 -8.75 -37.33 -8.81
C ASP A 12 -8.82 -36.14 -7.85
N ALA A 13 -8.32 -36.39 -6.63
CA ALA A 13 -8.05 -35.34 -5.68
C ALA A 13 -6.74 -34.67 -6.09
N THR A 14 -6.85 -33.55 -6.79
CA THR A 14 -5.78 -32.56 -6.99
C THR A 14 -4.97 -32.42 -5.70
N ALA A 15 -3.72 -32.87 -5.74
CA ALA A 15 -2.79 -32.80 -4.64
C ALA A 15 -2.73 -31.36 -4.08
N PRO A 16 -2.84 -31.16 -2.75
CA PRO A 16 -2.63 -29.84 -2.17
C PRO A 16 -1.20 -29.41 -2.47
N ALA A 17 -1.06 -28.19 -3.03
CA ALA A 17 0.23 -27.59 -3.25
C ALA A 17 1.06 -27.68 -1.96
N THR A 18 2.19 -28.38 -2.02
CA THR A 18 3.14 -28.51 -0.92
C THR A 18 3.51 -27.12 -0.42
N LEU A 19 3.02 -26.73 0.76
CA LEU A 19 3.41 -25.50 1.45
C LEU A 19 4.91 -25.59 1.72
N HIS A 20 5.73 -24.89 0.94
CA HIS A 20 7.16 -24.80 1.21
C HIS A 20 7.33 -23.89 2.44
N GLY A 21 7.76 -24.45 3.56
CA GLY A 21 8.13 -23.66 4.74
C GLY A 21 9.24 -22.69 4.36
N GLY A 22 8.94 -21.39 4.38
CA GLY A 22 9.89 -20.35 4.02
C GLY A 22 9.23 -19.11 3.41
N LEU A 23 9.99 -18.01 3.45
CA LEU A 23 9.53 -16.72 2.95
C LEU A 23 9.31 -16.74 1.43
N PRO A 24 8.17 -16.21 0.92
CA PRO A 24 7.89 -16.10 -0.50
C PRO A 24 8.70 -14.96 -1.13
N ARG A 25 10.01 -15.15 -1.26
CA ARG A 25 10.99 -14.12 -1.67
C ARG A 25 10.57 -13.38 -2.94
N ARG A 26 10.10 -14.10 -3.96
CA ARG A 26 9.62 -13.48 -5.22
C ARG A 26 8.43 -12.54 -4.98
N ALA A 27 7.45 -12.95 -4.17
CA ALA A 27 6.31 -12.11 -3.85
C ALA A 27 6.72 -10.89 -3.02
N ILE A 28 7.60 -11.08 -2.03
CA ILE A 28 8.15 -10.00 -1.20
C ILE A 28 8.92 -8.99 -2.04
N LEU A 29 9.79 -9.43 -2.95
CA LEU A 29 10.56 -8.54 -3.82
C LEU A 29 9.65 -7.74 -4.76
N VAL A 30 8.71 -8.41 -5.43
CA VAL A 30 7.82 -7.78 -6.40
C VAL A 30 6.88 -6.77 -5.73
N LEU A 31 6.18 -7.19 -4.67
CA LEU A 31 5.25 -6.33 -3.96
C LEU A 31 6.00 -5.25 -3.16
N GLY A 32 7.14 -5.60 -2.56
CA GLY A 32 8.03 -4.69 -1.85
C GLY A 32 8.58 -3.59 -2.75
N THR A 33 8.90 -3.87 -4.02
CA THR A 33 9.29 -2.84 -5.01
C THR A 33 8.17 -1.83 -5.22
N GLY A 34 6.92 -2.31 -5.40
CA GLY A 34 5.77 -1.43 -5.53
C GLY A 34 5.49 -0.60 -4.27
N LEU A 35 5.60 -1.22 -3.09
CA LEU A 35 5.43 -0.55 -1.80
C LEU A 35 6.55 0.47 -1.53
N PHE A 36 7.78 0.19 -1.94
CA PHE A 36 8.89 1.13 -1.90
C PHE A 36 8.62 2.36 -2.78
N GLY A 37 8.17 2.17 -4.03
CA GLY A 37 7.74 3.28 -4.88
C GLY A 37 6.60 4.10 -4.28
N LEU A 38 5.67 3.44 -3.60
CA LEU A 38 4.59 4.10 -2.87
C LEU A 38 5.15 4.94 -1.73
N GLY A 39 6.10 4.39 -0.98
CA GLY A 39 6.86 5.10 0.05
C GLY A 39 7.51 6.36 -0.52
N LEU A 40 8.24 6.26 -1.63
CA LEU A 40 8.87 7.42 -2.30
C LEU A 40 7.85 8.51 -2.61
N THR A 41 6.69 8.12 -3.16
CA THR A 41 5.60 9.04 -3.52
C THR A 41 5.03 9.74 -2.30
N VAL A 42 4.81 9.01 -1.20
CA VAL A 42 4.22 9.57 0.02
C VAL A 42 5.21 10.44 0.77
N GLY A 43 6.45 9.98 0.95
CA GLY A 43 7.51 10.73 1.63
C GLY A 43 7.98 11.96 0.86
N GLY A 44 8.04 11.88 -0.47
CA GLY A 44 8.44 13.00 -1.32
C GLY A 44 7.42 14.14 -1.38
N TYR A 45 6.15 13.89 -1.00
CA TYR A 45 5.11 14.91 -1.03
C TYR A 45 5.43 16.12 -0.13
N GLY A 46 6.09 15.92 1.00
CA GLY A 46 6.48 17.03 1.87
C GLY A 46 7.43 18.02 1.21
N ALA A 47 8.23 17.59 0.23
CA ALA A 47 9.07 18.49 -0.55
C ALA A 47 8.27 19.27 -1.64
N VAL A 48 7.09 18.77 -2.03
CA VAL A 48 6.19 19.44 -2.98
C VAL A 48 5.38 20.54 -2.31
N VAL A 49 5.06 20.40 -1.02
CA VAL A 49 4.23 21.38 -0.29
C VAL A 49 4.81 22.80 -0.32
N PRO A 50 6.10 23.05 0.01
CA PRO A 50 6.68 24.38 -0.10
C PRO A 50 6.64 24.96 -1.52
N VAL A 51 6.79 24.11 -2.55
CA VAL A 51 6.69 24.54 -3.96
C VAL A 51 5.28 25.03 -4.28
N LEU A 52 4.24 24.35 -3.79
CA LEU A 52 2.86 24.78 -3.96
C LEU A 52 2.61 26.11 -3.26
N VAL A 53 3.08 26.25 -2.01
CA VAL A 53 2.93 27.48 -1.23
C VAL A 53 3.65 28.66 -1.88
N ALA A 54 4.89 28.45 -2.35
CA ALA A 54 5.64 29.46 -3.11
C ALA A 54 4.95 29.83 -4.43
N GLY A 55 4.22 28.89 -5.04
CA GLY A 55 3.37 29.10 -6.21
C GLY A 55 2.04 29.82 -5.92
N GLY A 56 1.79 30.24 -4.67
CA GLY A 56 0.59 30.96 -4.26
C GLY A 56 -0.57 30.08 -3.77
N VAL A 57 -0.36 28.78 -3.58
CA VAL A 57 -1.37 27.90 -2.99
C VAL A 57 -1.43 28.12 -1.48
N PRO A 58 -2.61 28.36 -0.89
CA PRO A 58 -2.74 28.47 0.57
C PRO A 58 -2.23 27.20 1.29
N ALA A 59 -1.55 27.40 2.42
CA ALA A 59 -0.92 26.30 3.17
C ALA A 59 -1.93 25.26 3.68
N ASP A 60 -3.13 25.69 4.09
CA ASP A 60 -4.24 24.81 4.48
C ASP A 60 -4.74 23.94 3.32
N VAL A 61 -4.78 24.49 2.11
CA VAL A 61 -5.14 23.77 0.88
C VAL A 61 -4.05 22.76 0.48
N ALA A 62 -2.77 23.12 0.59
CA ALA A 62 -1.67 22.18 0.38
C ALA A 62 -1.68 21.04 1.42
N GLY A 63 -1.96 21.39 2.69
CA GLY A 63 -2.14 20.43 3.79
C GLY A 63 -3.34 19.51 3.61
N ALA A 64 -4.43 19.98 2.97
CA ALA A 64 -5.61 19.17 2.67
C ALA A 64 -5.28 17.96 1.78
N GLY A 65 -4.19 18.00 1.01
CA GLY A 65 -3.68 16.85 0.28
C GLY A 65 -3.28 15.68 1.18
N THR A 66 -2.79 15.94 2.39
CA THR A 66 -2.51 14.87 3.38
C THR A 66 -3.80 14.28 3.94
N SER A 67 -4.80 15.11 4.21
CA SER A 67 -6.14 14.65 4.61
C SER A 67 -6.81 13.81 3.52
N ALA A 68 -6.74 14.23 2.26
CA ALA A 68 -7.28 13.50 1.11
C ALA A 68 -6.63 12.12 0.96
N PHE A 69 -5.31 12.05 1.13
CA PHE A 69 -4.56 10.80 1.12
C PHE A 69 -5.01 9.84 2.24
N LEU A 70 -5.07 10.31 3.49
CA LEU A 70 -5.47 9.49 4.64
C LEU A 70 -6.93 9.03 4.52
N LEU A 71 -7.83 9.91 4.06
CA LEU A 71 -9.23 9.57 3.84
C LEU A 71 -9.38 8.53 2.72
N GLY A 72 -8.68 8.71 1.61
CA GLY A 72 -8.65 7.73 0.51
C GLY A 72 -8.18 6.36 1.00
N GLN A 73 -7.11 6.34 1.79
CA GLN A 73 -6.61 5.09 2.39
C GLN A 73 -7.65 4.45 3.30
N ALA A 74 -8.26 5.22 4.21
CA ALA A 74 -9.25 4.71 5.16
C ALA A 74 -10.47 4.09 4.46
N VAL A 75 -10.98 4.76 3.42
CA VAL A 75 -12.14 4.29 2.63
C VAL A 75 -11.80 3.03 1.83
N ALA A 76 -10.55 2.85 1.39
CA ALA A 76 -10.13 1.73 0.56
C ALA A 76 -9.98 0.38 1.29
N VAL A 77 -9.62 0.39 2.59
CA VAL A 77 -9.22 -0.85 3.30
C VAL A 77 -10.32 -1.91 3.31
N LEU A 78 -11.55 -1.53 3.65
CA LEU A 78 -12.67 -2.48 3.75
C LEU A 78 -13.09 -3.06 2.38
N PRO A 79 -13.30 -2.25 1.33
CA PRO A 79 -13.50 -2.76 -0.02
C PRO A 79 -12.37 -3.66 -0.50
N ALA A 80 -11.11 -3.31 -0.20
CA ALA A 80 -9.94 -4.07 -0.63
C ALA A 80 -9.94 -5.49 -0.04
N ASP A 81 -10.17 -5.65 1.27
CA ASP A 81 -10.22 -6.98 1.89
C ASP A 81 -11.30 -7.85 1.23
N ARG A 82 -12.50 -7.28 1.02
CA ARG A 82 -13.59 -7.99 0.33
C ARG A 82 -13.22 -8.37 -1.11
N LEU A 83 -12.48 -7.51 -1.81
CA LEU A 83 -12.03 -7.75 -3.16
C LEU A 83 -11.01 -8.91 -3.20
N THR A 84 -10.10 -9.01 -2.24
CA THR A 84 -9.10 -10.10 -2.13
C THR A 84 -9.71 -11.46 -1.78
N ARG A 85 -10.96 -11.48 -1.30
CA ARG A 85 -11.73 -12.71 -1.05
C ARG A 85 -12.46 -13.20 -2.31
N ARG A 86 -12.79 -12.29 -3.22
CA ARG A 86 -13.48 -12.59 -4.50
C ARG A 86 -12.52 -12.81 -5.66
N TYR A 87 -11.40 -12.10 -5.67
CA TYR A 87 -10.40 -12.12 -6.72
C TYR A 87 -9.03 -12.49 -6.15
N ALA A 88 -8.12 -12.91 -7.03
CA ALA A 88 -6.76 -13.25 -6.61
C ALA A 88 -6.09 -12.03 -5.96
N PRO A 89 -5.52 -12.13 -4.74
CA PRO A 89 -4.90 -10.99 -4.05
C PRO A 89 -3.82 -10.30 -4.88
N ARG A 90 -3.08 -11.05 -5.70
CA ARG A 90 -2.09 -10.49 -6.63
C ARG A 90 -2.69 -9.48 -7.63
N SER A 91 -3.89 -9.76 -8.13
CA SER A 91 -4.59 -8.91 -9.11
C SER A 91 -5.15 -7.67 -8.42
N VAL A 92 -5.62 -7.84 -7.17
CA VAL A 92 -6.07 -6.71 -6.35
C VAL A 92 -4.89 -5.81 -5.95
N ALA A 93 -3.75 -6.39 -5.61
CA ALA A 93 -2.52 -5.64 -5.32
C ALA A 93 -2.05 -4.87 -6.55
N ALA A 94 -2.04 -5.52 -7.72
CA ALA A 94 -1.75 -4.86 -8.99
C ALA A 94 -2.69 -3.68 -9.26
N LEU A 95 -4.00 -3.86 -9.06
CA LEU A 95 -4.98 -2.78 -9.21
C LEU A 95 -4.68 -1.59 -8.29
N GLY A 96 -4.41 -1.85 -7.00
CA GLY A 96 -4.07 -0.81 -6.03
C GLY A 96 -2.79 -0.07 -6.39
N LEU A 97 -1.74 -0.80 -6.76
CA LEU A 97 -0.45 -0.23 -7.16
C LEU A 97 -0.59 0.59 -8.45
N LEU A 98 -1.27 0.09 -9.47
CA LEU A 98 -1.47 0.84 -10.72
C LEU A 98 -2.34 2.09 -10.51
N LEU A 99 -3.37 2.02 -9.67
CA LEU A 99 -4.15 3.19 -9.28
C LEU A 99 -3.28 4.24 -8.56
N ALA A 100 -2.41 3.81 -7.64
CA ALA A 100 -1.47 4.69 -6.97
C ALA A 100 -0.42 5.26 -7.94
N ALA A 101 0.03 4.50 -8.93
CA ALA A 101 0.97 4.98 -9.94
C ALA A 101 0.36 6.09 -10.80
N VAL A 102 -0.92 5.97 -11.18
CA VAL A 102 -1.66 7.04 -11.86
C VAL A 102 -1.76 8.27 -10.97
N GLY A 103 -2.10 8.09 -9.69
CA GLY A 103 -2.10 9.17 -8.70
C GLY A 103 -0.74 9.86 -8.57
N ALA A 104 0.35 9.09 -8.47
CA ALA A 104 1.71 9.60 -8.38
C ALA A 104 2.10 10.42 -9.63
N ALA A 105 1.76 9.93 -10.83
CA ALA A 105 2.01 10.65 -12.07
C ALA A 105 1.24 11.98 -12.15
N LEU A 106 0.01 12.04 -11.60
CA LEU A 106 -0.76 13.29 -11.53
C LEU A 106 -0.11 14.36 -10.65
N LEU A 107 0.76 13.98 -9.71
CA LEU A 107 1.49 14.93 -8.85
C LEU A 107 2.48 15.78 -9.66
N ALA A 108 2.82 15.37 -10.88
CA ALA A 108 3.59 16.17 -11.81
C ALA A 108 2.86 17.46 -12.25
N SER A 109 1.53 17.49 -12.13
CA SER A 109 0.75 18.70 -12.37
C SER A 109 0.87 19.66 -11.20
N THR A 110 1.01 20.95 -11.51
CA THR A 110 1.10 22.02 -10.50
C THR A 110 -0.26 22.60 -10.11
N THR A 111 -1.37 22.13 -10.68
CA THR A 111 -2.70 22.62 -10.32
C THR A 111 -3.20 21.99 -9.02
N VAL A 112 -3.78 22.82 -8.15
CA VAL A 112 -4.31 22.37 -6.84
C VAL A 112 -5.28 21.19 -6.99
N ALA A 113 -6.18 21.25 -7.97
CA ALA A 113 -7.13 20.17 -8.22
C ALA A 113 -6.43 18.85 -8.58
N ALA A 114 -5.38 18.89 -9.41
CA ALA A 114 -4.62 17.71 -9.77
C ALA A 114 -3.82 17.16 -8.59
N VAL A 115 -3.26 18.02 -7.73
CA VAL A 115 -2.59 17.61 -6.50
C VAL A 115 -3.56 16.91 -5.56
N LEU A 116 -4.73 17.50 -5.28
CA LEU A 116 -5.73 16.86 -4.41
C LEU A 116 -6.24 15.53 -4.98
N ALA A 117 -6.48 15.46 -6.30
CA ALA A 117 -6.86 14.24 -6.98
C ALA A 117 -5.74 13.17 -6.92
N SER A 118 -4.49 13.58 -7.15
CA SER A 118 -3.30 12.75 -6.98
C SER A 118 -3.27 12.12 -5.58
N ARG A 119 -3.41 12.95 -4.54
CA ARG A 119 -3.37 12.50 -3.14
C ARG A 119 -4.48 11.52 -2.81
N ALA A 120 -5.71 11.80 -3.22
CA ALA A 120 -6.82 10.89 -3.04
C ALA A 120 -6.59 9.53 -3.75
N LEU A 121 -6.10 9.55 -4.99
CA LEU A 121 -5.81 8.35 -5.78
C LEU A 121 -4.65 7.53 -5.18
N VAL A 122 -3.57 8.18 -4.75
CA VAL A 122 -2.45 7.52 -4.06
C VAL A 122 -2.94 6.88 -2.75
N GLY A 123 -3.77 7.58 -1.97
CA GLY A 123 -4.36 7.05 -0.74
C GLY A 123 -5.23 5.81 -0.98
N LEU A 124 -6.17 5.91 -1.92
CA LEU A 124 -7.02 4.79 -2.34
C LEU A 124 -6.18 3.60 -2.81
N GLY A 125 -5.23 3.84 -3.73
CA GLY A 125 -4.35 2.83 -4.28
C GLY A 125 -3.49 2.16 -3.21
N GLN A 126 -2.92 2.94 -2.29
CA GLN A 126 -2.14 2.43 -1.15
C GLN A 126 -2.99 1.52 -0.26
N GLY A 127 -4.20 1.93 0.13
CA GLY A 127 -5.08 1.12 0.96
C GLY A 127 -5.40 -0.22 0.31
N VAL A 128 -5.71 -0.22 -0.99
CA VAL A 128 -5.93 -1.45 -1.77
C VAL A 128 -4.67 -2.30 -1.86
N ALA A 129 -3.54 -1.70 -2.19
CA ALA A 129 -2.26 -2.39 -2.40
C ALA A 129 -1.78 -3.07 -1.11
N PHE A 130 -1.78 -2.37 0.02
CA PHE A 130 -1.33 -2.92 1.30
C PHE A 130 -2.18 -4.12 1.74
N VAL A 131 -3.51 -3.97 1.75
CA VAL A 131 -4.40 -5.07 2.16
C VAL A 131 -4.18 -6.30 1.28
N ALA A 132 -4.10 -6.09 -0.03
CA ALA A 132 -3.93 -7.18 -0.98
C ALA A 132 -2.53 -7.82 -0.93
N ALA A 133 -1.48 -7.02 -0.76
CA ALA A 133 -0.11 -7.52 -0.65
C ALA A 133 0.08 -8.34 0.64
N MET A 134 -0.39 -7.82 1.78
CA MET A 134 -0.34 -8.54 3.07
C MET A 134 -1.15 -9.83 3.04
N THR A 135 -2.33 -9.79 2.39
CA THR A 135 -3.16 -10.99 2.16
C THR A 135 -2.47 -11.98 1.24
N HIS A 136 -1.78 -11.51 0.19
CA HIS A 136 -1.09 -12.37 -0.76
C HIS A 136 0.03 -13.15 -0.09
N VAL A 137 0.95 -12.47 0.60
CA VAL A 137 2.07 -13.15 1.28
C VAL A 137 1.59 -13.99 2.46
N GLY A 138 0.60 -13.50 3.22
CA GLY A 138 0.05 -14.22 4.37
C GLY A 138 -0.66 -15.53 4.01
N ARG A 139 -1.08 -15.69 2.74
CA ARG A 139 -1.60 -16.97 2.21
C ARG A 139 -0.52 -17.92 1.72
N LEU A 140 0.72 -17.45 1.57
CA LEU A 140 1.87 -18.24 1.13
C LEU A 140 2.77 -18.65 2.31
N THR A 141 2.49 -18.17 3.52
CA THR A 141 3.29 -18.36 4.73
C THR A 141 2.46 -18.93 5.87
N THR A 142 3.13 -19.41 6.92
CA THR A 142 2.51 -19.89 8.17
C THR A 142 3.37 -19.48 9.37
N GLY A 143 2.76 -19.25 10.54
CA GLY A 143 3.49 -18.91 11.76
C GLY A 143 4.34 -17.64 11.63
N ASP A 144 5.58 -17.69 12.09
CA ASP A 144 6.51 -16.55 12.14
C ASP A 144 6.90 -16.03 10.74
N ASP A 145 6.84 -16.88 9.71
CA ASP A 145 7.09 -16.47 8.33
C ASP A 145 6.05 -15.43 7.85
N THR A 146 4.81 -15.50 8.35
CA THR A 146 3.77 -14.52 8.01
C THR A 146 4.11 -13.15 8.56
N ALA A 147 4.47 -13.08 9.84
CA ALA A 147 4.88 -11.83 10.47
C ALA A 147 6.12 -11.24 9.79
N THR A 148 7.10 -12.08 9.48
CA THR A 148 8.34 -11.69 8.80
C THR A 148 8.07 -11.18 7.39
N ALA A 149 7.28 -11.90 6.59
CA ALA A 149 6.95 -11.48 5.23
C ALA A 149 6.18 -10.15 5.19
N GLN A 150 5.21 -9.97 6.09
CA GLN A 150 4.46 -8.73 6.20
C GLN A 150 5.33 -7.58 6.72
N GLY A 151 6.23 -7.86 7.67
CA GLY A 151 7.23 -6.90 8.15
C GLY A 151 8.16 -6.42 7.05
N LEU A 152 8.66 -7.32 6.20
CA LEU A 152 9.50 -6.96 5.05
C LEU A 152 8.77 -6.10 4.02
N LEU A 153 7.48 -6.37 3.77
CA LEU A 153 6.65 -5.51 2.91
C LEU A 153 6.49 -4.11 3.51
N GLY A 154 6.21 -4.01 4.81
CA GLY A 154 6.13 -2.74 5.52
C GLY A 154 7.45 -1.98 5.50
N ALA A 155 8.58 -2.68 5.71
CA ALA A 155 9.92 -2.10 5.64
C ALA A 155 10.22 -1.53 4.25
N GLY A 156 9.78 -2.17 3.17
CA GLY A 156 9.90 -1.64 1.81
C GLY A 156 9.24 -0.27 1.66
N PHE A 157 8.01 -0.13 2.15
CA PHE A 157 7.32 1.17 2.17
C PHE A 157 8.05 2.20 3.03
N THR A 158 8.40 1.85 4.27
CA THR A 158 9.06 2.80 5.19
C THR A 158 10.41 3.27 4.66
N LEU A 159 11.18 2.37 4.03
CA LEU A 159 12.43 2.73 3.37
C LEU A 159 12.19 3.69 2.21
N GLY A 160 11.20 3.43 1.37
CA GLY A 160 10.80 4.34 0.30
C GLY A 160 10.38 5.71 0.84
N PHE A 161 9.59 5.73 1.92
CA PHE A 161 9.18 6.97 2.58
C PHE A 161 10.38 7.77 3.08
N ALA A 162 11.32 7.11 3.76
CA ALA A 162 12.53 7.76 4.27
C ALA A 162 13.40 8.31 3.13
N VAL A 163 13.56 7.55 2.04
CA VAL A 163 14.30 8.03 0.85
C VAL A 163 13.59 9.22 0.20
N GLY A 164 12.26 9.16 0.06
CA GLY A 164 11.48 10.26 -0.49
C GLY A 164 11.58 11.53 0.35
N LEU A 165 11.58 11.39 1.67
CA LEU A 165 11.76 12.49 2.61
C LEU A 165 13.18 13.08 2.53
N ALA A 166 14.22 12.23 2.52
CA ALA A 166 15.61 12.67 2.54
C ALA A 166 16.07 13.26 1.21
N ALA A 167 15.69 12.65 0.08
CA ALA A 167 16.14 13.05 -1.25
C ALA A 167 15.17 13.99 -1.97
N GLY A 168 13.94 14.15 -1.47
CA GLY A 168 12.89 14.95 -2.10
C GLY A 168 13.29 16.41 -2.40
N PRO A 169 13.81 17.18 -1.43
CA PRO A 169 14.18 18.58 -1.63
C PRO A 169 15.26 18.74 -2.70
N ASP A 170 16.33 17.95 -2.61
CA ASP A 170 17.44 17.98 -3.57
C ASP A 170 17.00 17.56 -4.97
N ALA A 171 16.12 16.55 -5.07
CA ALA A 171 15.60 16.09 -6.36
C ALA A 171 14.72 17.18 -7.01
N ILE A 172 13.84 17.81 -6.25
CA ILE A 172 12.99 18.90 -6.74
C ILE A 172 13.83 20.12 -7.12
N ALA A 173 14.85 20.48 -6.34
CA ALA A 173 15.71 21.61 -6.64
C ALA A 173 16.51 21.43 -7.94
N ARG A 174 16.91 20.20 -8.27
CA ARG A 174 17.74 19.88 -9.45
C ARG A 174 16.93 19.61 -10.71
N PHE A 175 15.80 18.93 -10.57
CA PHE A 175 15.03 18.41 -11.70
C PHE A 175 13.67 19.08 -11.85
N GLY A 176 13.11 19.63 -10.77
CA GLY A 176 11.71 20.06 -10.71
C GLY A 176 10.81 18.96 -10.13
N THR A 177 9.50 19.23 -10.08
CA THR A 177 8.52 18.32 -9.44
C THR A 177 8.11 17.14 -10.35
N LEU A 178 8.20 17.31 -11.66
CA LEU A 178 7.73 16.33 -12.65
C LEU A 178 8.54 15.03 -12.58
N GLU A 179 9.85 15.14 -12.56
CA GLU A 179 10.79 14.03 -12.71
C GLU A 179 10.75 13.09 -11.49
N PRO A 180 10.81 13.58 -10.23
CA PRO A 180 10.65 12.71 -9.07
C PRO A 180 9.28 12.05 -9.01
N ALA A 181 8.20 12.77 -9.39
CA ALA A 181 6.84 12.23 -9.42
C ALA A 181 6.67 11.11 -10.45
N VAL A 182 7.20 11.30 -11.67
CA VAL A 182 7.17 10.26 -12.72
C VAL A 182 8.07 9.08 -12.32
N ALA A 183 9.25 9.33 -11.77
CA ALA A 183 10.16 8.27 -11.34
C ALA A 183 9.51 7.37 -10.27
N SER A 184 8.89 7.95 -9.24
CA SER A 184 8.20 7.17 -8.22
C SER A 184 7.00 6.42 -8.81
N ALA A 185 6.22 7.06 -9.70
CA ALA A 185 5.11 6.43 -10.40
C ALA A 185 5.54 5.20 -11.22
N VAL A 186 6.68 5.27 -11.91
CA VAL A 186 7.24 4.14 -12.67
C VAL A 186 7.61 3.00 -11.72
N VAL A 187 8.27 3.27 -10.59
CA VAL A 187 8.63 2.23 -9.61
C VAL A 187 7.37 1.53 -9.06
N VAL A 188 6.32 2.30 -8.73
CA VAL A 188 5.03 1.75 -8.32
C VAL A 188 4.41 0.90 -9.42
N ALA A 189 4.42 1.38 -10.67
CA ALA A 189 3.86 0.68 -11.82
C ALA A 189 4.61 -0.62 -12.12
N VAL A 190 5.93 -0.65 -11.99
CA VAL A 190 6.76 -1.86 -12.12
C VAL A 190 6.36 -2.89 -11.07
N GLY A 191 6.17 -2.49 -9.81
CA GLY A 191 5.65 -3.38 -8.77
C GLY A 191 4.23 -3.89 -9.09
N GLY A 192 3.36 -3.02 -9.59
CA GLY A 192 1.99 -3.36 -9.98
C GLY A 192 1.92 -4.35 -11.14
N ALA A 193 2.68 -4.10 -12.21
CA ALA A 193 2.81 -5.01 -13.35
C ALA A 193 3.45 -6.33 -12.93
N GLY A 194 4.50 -6.29 -12.11
CA GLY A 194 5.15 -7.47 -11.56
C GLY A 194 4.19 -8.34 -10.72
N ALA A 195 3.28 -7.71 -9.96
CA ALA A 195 2.29 -8.42 -9.16
C ALA A 195 1.37 -9.30 -10.04
N LEU A 196 1.09 -8.90 -11.28
CA LEU A 196 0.30 -9.71 -12.22
C LEU A 196 1.01 -11.02 -12.63
N ALA A 197 2.34 -11.08 -12.52
CA ALA A 197 3.14 -12.27 -12.82
C ALA A 197 3.32 -13.22 -11.63
N LEU A 198 2.78 -12.90 -10.45
CA LEU A 198 2.84 -13.77 -9.27
C LEU A 198 1.90 -14.97 -9.39
N GLY A 199 2.20 -16.04 -8.65
CA GLY A 199 1.32 -17.22 -8.54
C GLY A 199 -0.02 -16.87 -7.89
N ARG A 200 -1.07 -17.66 -8.14
CA ARG A 200 -2.38 -17.41 -7.50
C ARG A 200 -2.36 -17.91 -6.06
N ALA A 201 -2.67 -17.02 -5.11
CA ALA A 201 -3.00 -17.39 -3.74
C ALA A 201 -4.54 -17.45 -3.61
N THR A 202 -5.11 -18.64 -3.61
CA THR A 202 -6.58 -18.84 -3.57
C THR A 202 -7.17 -18.47 -2.20
N SER A 203 -8.45 -18.12 -2.17
CA SER A 203 -9.23 -17.94 -0.94
C SER A 203 -10.24 -19.07 -0.84
N SER A 204 -10.25 -19.82 0.27
CA SER A 204 -11.39 -20.67 0.65
C SER A 204 -12.38 -19.95 1.55
N TRP A 205 -12.02 -18.77 2.06
CA TRP A 205 -12.82 -18.02 3.03
C TRP A 205 -13.94 -17.24 2.34
N GLY A 206 -15.16 -17.37 2.88
CA GLY A 206 -16.32 -16.58 2.47
C GLY A 206 -16.14 -15.07 2.72
N VAL A 207 -17.01 -14.26 2.10
CA VAL A 207 -17.00 -12.80 2.25
C VAL A 207 -17.78 -12.41 3.51
N PRO A 208 -17.14 -11.84 4.55
CA PRO A 208 -17.84 -11.43 5.76
C PRO A 208 -18.82 -10.28 5.51
N SER A 209 -19.85 -10.19 6.34
CA SER A 209 -20.73 -9.01 6.38
C SER A 209 -19.97 -7.79 6.91
N VAL A 210 -20.34 -6.58 6.47
CA VAL A 210 -19.72 -5.32 6.96
C VAL A 210 -19.79 -5.22 8.48
N GLY A 211 -20.92 -5.64 9.08
CA GLY A 211 -21.09 -5.68 10.52
C GLY A 211 -20.08 -6.57 11.26
N SER A 212 -19.42 -7.53 10.60
CA SER A 212 -18.37 -8.34 11.21
C SER A 212 -17.07 -7.56 11.42
N TYR A 213 -16.71 -6.69 10.47
CA TYR A 213 -15.56 -5.78 10.62
C TYR A 213 -15.83 -4.75 11.72
N LEU A 214 -17.03 -4.17 11.74
CA LEU A 214 -17.41 -3.18 12.75
C LEU A 214 -17.48 -3.78 14.15
N ARG A 215 -17.86 -5.07 14.27
CA ARG A 215 -17.82 -5.78 15.56
C ARG A 215 -16.41 -5.93 16.11
N ALA A 216 -15.40 -6.15 15.26
CA ALA A 216 -14.01 -6.21 15.70
C ALA A 216 -13.56 -4.89 16.36
N LEU A 217 -14.00 -3.75 15.84
CA LEU A 217 -13.71 -2.42 16.42
C LEU A 217 -14.35 -2.19 17.79
N ARG A 218 -15.33 -3.01 18.20
CA ARG A 218 -15.93 -2.92 19.54
C ARG A 218 -15.10 -3.61 20.62
N ALA A 219 -14.14 -4.46 20.23
CA ALA A 219 -13.24 -5.08 21.19
C ALA A 219 -12.23 -4.04 21.69
N PRO A 220 -12.08 -3.83 23.01
CA PRO A 220 -11.19 -2.81 23.56
C PRO A 220 -9.76 -2.90 23.03
N VAL A 221 -9.21 -4.11 22.97
CA VAL A 221 -7.86 -4.37 22.45
C VAL A 221 -7.73 -3.94 20.99
N ALA A 222 -8.70 -4.29 20.14
CA ALA A 222 -8.68 -3.92 18.74
C ALA A 222 -8.81 -2.40 18.55
N ALA A 223 -9.66 -1.75 19.35
CA ALA A 223 -9.80 -0.29 19.34
C ALA A 223 -8.49 0.41 19.77
N THR A 224 -7.84 -0.06 20.84
CA THR A 224 -6.56 0.49 21.30
C THR A 224 -5.47 0.33 20.25
N LEU A 225 -5.34 -0.85 19.63
CA LEU A 225 -4.34 -1.08 18.57
C LEU A 225 -4.63 -0.22 17.33
N ALA A 226 -5.89 -0.09 16.93
CA ALA A 226 -6.28 0.75 15.81
C ALA A 226 -5.96 2.23 16.08
N LEU A 227 -6.26 2.73 17.28
CA LEU A 227 -5.95 4.11 17.70
C LEU A 227 -4.44 4.34 17.77
N GLY A 228 -3.68 3.40 18.34
CA GLY A 228 -2.22 3.48 18.39
C GLY A 228 -1.62 3.57 16.98
N ASN A 229 -2.01 2.66 16.07
CA ASN A 229 -1.56 2.69 14.69
C ASN A 229 -1.98 3.99 13.97
N ALA A 230 -3.22 4.44 14.16
CA ALA A 230 -3.71 5.68 13.56
C ALA A 230 -2.93 6.89 14.04
N ALA A 231 -2.61 6.96 15.34
CA ALA A 231 -1.82 8.05 15.92
C ALA A 231 -0.38 8.05 15.37
N THR A 232 0.30 6.89 15.36
CA THR A 232 1.69 6.82 14.90
C THR A 232 1.82 7.06 13.40
N PHE A 233 0.99 6.38 12.59
CA PHE A 233 1.03 6.57 11.14
C PHE A 233 0.55 7.96 10.73
N GLY A 234 -0.54 8.46 11.34
CA GLY A 234 -1.04 9.80 11.10
C GLY A 234 -0.01 10.88 11.44
N PHE A 235 0.66 10.76 12.59
CA PHE A 235 1.76 11.65 12.97
C PHE A 235 2.91 11.59 11.96
N LEU A 236 3.35 10.39 11.56
CA LEU A 236 4.40 10.23 10.54
C LEU A 236 4.04 10.97 9.24
N VAL A 237 2.80 10.84 8.76
CA VAL A 237 2.38 11.50 7.52
C VAL A 237 2.32 13.01 7.69
N VAL A 238 1.78 13.52 8.79
CA VAL A 238 1.71 14.98 9.06
C VAL A 238 3.11 15.56 9.21
N ALA A 239 3.97 14.97 10.04
CA ALA A 239 5.34 15.40 10.23
C ALA A 239 6.12 15.37 8.91
N GLY A 240 6.00 14.29 8.13
CA GLY A 240 6.62 14.18 6.81
C GLY A 240 6.05 15.14 5.76
N THR A 241 4.86 15.71 5.96
CA THR A 241 4.28 16.73 5.07
C THR A 241 4.92 18.11 5.32
N TRP A 242 5.16 18.45 6.60
CA TRP A 242 5.61 19.78 7.02
C TRP A 242 7.08 19.85 7.43
N TYR A 243 7.84 18.76 7.26
CA TYR A 243 9.22 18.68 7.74
C TYR A 243 10.14 19.75 7.15
N ALA A 244 9.94 20.13 5.88
CA ALA A 244 10.79 21.12 5.21
C ALA A 244 10.70 22.49 5.89
N ASP A 245 9.48 22.90 6.25
CA ASP A 245 9.23 24.15 6.99
C ASP A 245 9.79 24.06 8.41
N LEU A 246 9.58 22.93 9.10
CA LEU A 246 10.11 22.70 10.44
C LEU A 246 11.65 22.74 10.50
N LEU A 247 12.32 22.24 9.46
CA LEU A 247 13.78 22.28 9.37
C LEU A 247 14.29 23.68 9.02
N ALA A 248 13.56 24.44 8.20
CA ALA A 248 13.90 25.81 7.87
C ALA A 248 13.83 26.72 9.11
N ASP A 249 12.77 26.59 9.91
CA ASP A 249 12.59 27.37 11.15
C ASP A 249 13.65 27.04 12.21
N ALA A 250 14.14 25.78 12.26
CA ALA A 250 15.16 25.35 13.22
C ALA A 250 16.59 25.77 12.84
N ALA A 251 16.81 26.22 11.60
CA ALA A 251 18.12 26.67 11.11
C ALA A 251 18.38 28.17 11.32
N VAL A 252 17.41 28.90 11.89
CA VAL A 252 17.46 30.33 12.26
C VAL A 252 17.76 30.48 13.76
#